data_AF-A0A382I2Z8-F1
#
_entry.id   AF-A0A382I2Z8-F1
#
_cell.length_a   1.000
_cell.length_b   1.000
_cell.length_c   1.000
_cell.angle_alpha   90.00
_cell.angle_beta   90.00
_cell.angle_gamma   90.00
#
_symmetry.space_group_name_H-M   'P 1'
#
loop_
_entity.id
_entity.type
_entity.pdbx_description
1 polymer ?
#
loop_
_entity_poly.entity_id
_entity_poly.type
_entity_poly.pdbx_seq_one_letter_code
_entity_poly.pdbx_strand_id
1 'polypeptide(L)'
;KVTEFVFSSGDTLSHGMSAAGLPATLWPAIIDRVGTQFQPGEKLIFYSQNDEFEQLVVIRKKQPKTIVTADLTVETASAVKTQIHTIQGRIDTSLYAALLNDVDESVVWRISTRLKHMKVPLKALPKDSNYEIRIEKIVGKDGETIRYGAIKSIRINTKNKETPSKGHIYEYSV
;
A
#
# COMPACT_ATOMS: atom_id res chain seq x y z
N LYS A 1 22.19 6.05 0.26
CA LYS A 1 21.68 5.35 -0.95
C LYS A 1 20.56 4.40 -0.51
N VAL A 2 19.48 4.32 -1.28
CA VAL A 2 18.37 3.40 -1.00
C VAL A 2 18.20 2.45 -2.18
N THR A 3 18.09 1.15 -1.91
CA THR A 3 17.83 0.11 -2.92
C THR A 3 16.59 -0.67 -2.53
N GLU A 4 15.57 -0.66 -3.39
CA GLU A 4 14.35 -1.46 -3.22
C GLU A 4 14.44 -2.74 -4.07
N PHE A 5 14.09 -3.88 -3.47
CA PHE A 5 13.98 -5.16 -4.16
C PHE A 5 12.60 -5.76 -3.91
N VAL A 6 11.87 -6.05 -4.97
CA VAL A 6 10.54 -6.69 -4.90
C VAL A 6 10.68 -8.12 -5.40
N PHE A 7 10.33 -9.09 -4.56
CA PHE A 7 10.46 -10.50 -4.90
C PHE A 7 9.53 -10.90 -6.05
N SER A 8 10.08 -11.60 -7.03
CA SER A 8 9.40 -12.31 -8.10
C SER A 8 9.47 -13.82 -7.88
N SER A 9 8.81 -14.61 -8.73
CA SER A 9 8.89 -16.07 -8.65
C SER A 9 10.32 -16.56 -8.88
N GLY A 10 10.86 -17.33 -7.95
CA GLY A 10 12.23 -17.88 -8.00
C GLY A 10 13.30 -16.99 -7.35
N ASP A 11 12.95 -15.76 -6.96
CA ASP A 11 13.87 -14.88 -6.25
C ASP A 11 14.17 -15.38 -4.83
N THR A 12 15.37 -15.05 -4.36
CA THR A 12 15.86 -15.39 -3.03
C THR A 12 16.43 -14.15 -2.36
N LEU A 13 16.61 -14.21 -1.04
CA LEU A 13 17.20 -13.09 -0.28
C LEU A 13 18.56 -12.66 -0.84
N SER A 14 19.36 -13.61 -1.32
CA SER A 14 20.66 -13.35 -1.94
C SER A 14 20.57 -12.48 -3.19
N HIS A 15 19.49 -12.59 -3.98
CA HIS A 15 19.27 -11.70 -5.12
C HIS A 15 19.10 -10.25 -4.67
N GLY A 16 18.31 -10.03 -3.61
CA GLY A 16 18.13 -8.70 -3.02
C GLY A 16 19.41 -8.13 -2.42
N MET A 17 20.19 -8.93 -1.70
CA MET A 17 21.47 -8.50 -1.13
C MET A 17 22.50 -8.16 -2.21
N SER A 18 22.55 -8.97 -3.28
CA SER A 18 23.39 -8.71 -4.45
C SER A 18 22.99 -7.41 -5.15
N ALA A 19 21.69 -7.18 -5.36
CA ALA A 19 21.18 -5.95 -5.97
C ALA A 19 21.51 -4.70 -5.14
N ALA A 20 21.56 -4.84 -3.81
CA ALA A 20 21.97 -3.77 -2.89
C ALA A 20 23.49 -3.55 -2.83
N GLY A 21 24.30 -4.44 -3.41
CA GLY A 21 25.76 -4.38 -3.30
C GLY A 21 26.29 -4.73 -1.91
N LEU A 22 25.54 -5.51 -1.13
CA LEU A 22 25.95 -5.90 0.21
C LEU A 22 27.20 -6.79 0.20
N PRO A 23 28.21 -6.53 1.05
CA PRO A 23 29.35 -7.42 1.21
C PRO A 23 28.92 -8.84 1.55
N ALA A 24 29.48 -9.83 0.85
CA ALA A 24 29.14 -11.26 1.05
C ALA A 24 29.35 -11.74 2.50
N THR A 25 30.23 -11.06 3.25
CA THR A 25 30.49 -11.33 4.67
C THR A 25 29.28 -11.06 5.58
N LEU A 26 28.37 -10.15 5.20
CA LEU A 26 27.16 -9.83 5.97
C LEU A 26 25.99 -10.78 5.69
N TRP A 27 26.06 -11.55 4.60
CA TRP A 27 24.93 -12.33 4.10
C TRP A 27 24.46 -13.40 5.10
N PRO A 28 25.34 -14.24 5.69
CA PRO A 28 24.90 -15.24 6.67
C PRO A 28 24.19 -14.61 7.86
N ALA A 29 24.74 -13.50 8.37
CA ALA A 29 24.20 -12.80 9.52
C ALA A 29 22.82 -12.18 9.24
N ILE A 30 22.60 -11.65 8.03
CA ILE A 30 21.29 -11.15 7.61
C ILE A 30 20.31 -12.31 7.43
N ILE A 31 20.72 -13.40 6.76
CA ILE A 31 19.91 -14.59 6.53
C ILE A 31 19.39 -15.17 7.85
N ASP A 32 20.25 -15.30 8.87
CA ASP A 32 19.87 -15.85 10.18
C ASP A 32 18.79 -15.02 10.88
N ARG A 33 18.75 -13.71 10.64
CA ARG A 33 17.84 -12.77 11.29
C ARG A 33 16.49 -12.67 10.61
N VAL A 34 16.50 -12.66 9.28
CA VAL A 34 15.30 -12.38 8.49
C VAL A 34 14.70 -13.65 7.88
N GLY A 35 15.42 -14.76 7.90
CA GLY A 35 15.05 -16.02 7.26
C GLY A 35 15.14 -15.97 5.73
N THR A 36 14.91 -17.12 5.09
CA THR A 36 15.09 -17.28 3.64
C THR A 36 13.79 -17.36 2.84
N GLN A 37 12.66 -17.54 3.50
CA GLN A 37 11.37 -17.74 2.82
C GLN A 37 10.73 -16.39 2.50
N PHE A 38 10.53 -16.11 1.20
CA PHE A 38 9.86 -14.93 0.71
C PHE A 38 8.85 -15.29 -0.38
N GLN A 39 7.77 -14.52 -0.47
CA GLN A 39 6.73 -14.69 -1.47
C GLN A 39 6.79 -13.60 -2.54
N PRO A 40 6.35 -13.88 -3.78
CA PRO A 40 6.24 -12.85 -4.81
C PRO A 40 5.42 -11.63 -4.36
N GLY A 41 5.97 -10.43 -4.55
CA GLY A 41 5.41 -9.14 -4.13
C GLY A 41 5.79 -8.69 -2.72
N GLU A 42 6.49 -9.51 -1.92
CA GLU A 42 7.18 -9.04 -0.72
C GLU A 42 8.39 -8.18 -1.10
N LYS A 43 8.90 -7.38 -0.16
CA LYS A 43 9.91 -6.36 -0.47
C LYS A 43 11.02 -6.27 0.56
N LEU A 44 12.20 -5.89 0.08
CA LEU A 44 13.35 -5.47 0.88
C LEU A 44 13.69 -4.03 0.52
N ILE A 45 14.01 -3.22 1.52
CA ILE A 45 14.53 -1.87 1.34
C ILE A 45 15.85 -1.79 2.08
N PHE A 46 16.93 -1.58 1.34
CA PHE A 46 18.28 -1.45 1.88
C PHE A 46 18.65 0.03 1.92
N TYR A 47 19.15 0.47 3.07
CA TYR A 47 19.71 1.78 3.29
C TYR A 47 21.23 1.62 3.47
N SER A 48 21.96 2.50 2.81
CA SER A 48 23.41 2.56 2.89
C SER A 48 23.88 4.00 3.08
N GLN A 49 24.86 4.21 3.96
CA GLN A 49 25.51 5.48 4.18
C GLN A 49 27.00 5.32 3.85
N ASN A 50 27.56 6.22 3.03
CA ASN A 50 28.97 6.13 2.58
C ASN A 50 29.34 4.75 1.99
N ASP A 51 28.44 4.17 1.20
CA ASP A 51 28.55 2.82 0.62
C ASP A 51 28.61 1.65 1.63
N GLU A 52 28.40 1.93 2.92
CA GLU A 52 28.28 0.92 3.97
C GLU A 52 26.81 0.61 4.27
N PHE A 53 26.54 -0.62 4.70
CA PHE A 53 25.22 -1.06 5.11
C PHE A 53 24.77 -0.35 6.38
N GLU A 54 23.62 0.32 6.33
CA GLU A 54 23.04 1.04 7.47
C GLU A 54 21.83 0.31 8.03
N GLN A 55 20.93 -0.14 7.15
CA GLN A 55 19.67 -0.74 7.55
C GLN A 55 19.05 -1.59 6.44
N LEU A 56 18.37 -2.67 6.82
CA LEU A 56 17.47 -3.45 5.98
C LEU A 56 16.06 -3.41 6.57
N VAL A 57 15.09 -3.02 5.77
CA VAL A 57 13.66 -3.15 6.08
C VAL A 57 13.06 -4.28 5.25
N VAL A 58 12.43 -5.23 5.94
CA VAL A 58 11.77 -6.39 5.35
C VAL A 58 10.26 -6.22 5.46
N ILE A 59 9.58 -6.25 4.31
CA ILE A 59 8.13 -6.08 4.19
C ILE A 59 7.52 -7.38 3.66
N ARG A 60 6.95 -8.15 4.58
CA ARG A 60 6.26 -9.42 4.30
C ARG A 60 4.75 -9.24 4.25
N LYS A 61 4.04 -10.12 3.54
CA LYS A 61 2.58 -10.08 3.46
C LYS A 61 1.98 -10.41 4.82
N LYS A 62 1.14 -9.50 5.33
CA LYS A 62 0.39 -9.66 6.60
C LYS A 62 1.28 -9.86 7.85
N GLN A 63 2.58 -9.54 7.77
CA GLN A 63 3.47 -9.58 8.93
C GLN A 63 3.95 -8.15 9.27
N PRO A 64 4.34 -7.90 10.54
CA PRO A 64 5.03 -6.67 10.91
C PRO A 64 6.31 -6.48 10.11
N LYS A 65 6.76 -5.24 9.97
CA LYS A 65 8.06 -4.95 9.35
C LYS A 65 9.17 -5.47 10.26
N THR A 66 10.15 -6.15 9.67
CA THR A 66 11.40 -6.46 10.35
C THR A 66 12.43 -5.45 9.91
N ILE A 67 13.10 -4.80 10.85
CA ILE A 67 14.20 -3.89 10.60
C ILE A 67 15.47 -4.54 11.15
N VAL A 68 16.50 -4.61 10.33
CA VAL A 68 17.85 -5.02 10.73
C VAL A 68 18.77 -3.83 10.57
N THR A 69 19.37 -3.36 11.66
CA THR A 69 20.28 -2.21 11.69
C THR A 69 21.72 -2.63 11.37
N ALA A 70 22.64 -1.66 11.23
CA ALA A 70 24.05 -1.89 10.90
C ALA A 70 24.79 -2.80 11.89
N ASP A 71 24.47 -2.68 13.18
CA ASP A 71 24.96 -3.55 14.27
C ASP A 71 24.26 -4.93 14.28
N LEU A 72 23.41 -5.18 13.28
CA LEU A 72 22.62 -6.38 13.11
C LEU A 72 21.61 -6.60 14.26
N THR A 73 21.20 -5.54 14.94
CA THR A 73 20.06 -5.64 15.86
C THR A 73 18.78 -5.82 15.07
N VAL A 74 17.92 -6.73 15.52
CA VAL A 74 16.61 -6.97 14.91
C VAL A 74 15.56 -6.20 15.70
N GLU A 75 15.04 -5.16 15.08
CA GLU A 75 13.83 -4.51 15.55
C GLU A 75 12.64 -5.07 14.77
N THR A 76 11.80 -5.84 15.46
CA THR A 76 10.45 -6.11 14.95
C THR A 76 9.65 -4.83 15.15
N ALA A 77 9.62 -4.01 14.11
CA ALA A 77 8.77 -2.83 14.11
C ALA A 77 7.32 -3.29 14.01
N SER A 78 6.70 -3.53 15.18
CA SER A 78 5.24 -3.39 15.37
C SER A 78 4.74 -1.98 14.98
N ALA A 79 5.65 -1.06 14.65
CA ALA A 79 5.40 0.31 14.21
C ALA A 79 4.81 0.42 12.79
N VAL A 80 4.03 -0.58 12.37
CA VAL A 80 3.10 -0.41 11.27
C VAL A 80 1.80 0.07 11.88
N LYS A 81 1.56 1.38 11.84
CA LYS A 81 0.27 1.91 12.27
C LYS A 81 -0.71 1.70 11.14
N THR A 82 -1.75 0.92 11.39
CA THR A 82 -2.94 0.94 10.53
C THR A 82 -3.74 2.16 10.92
N GLN A 83 -3.91 3.09 9.99
CA GLN A 83 -4.77 4.25 10.14
C GLN A 83 -5.93 4.14 9.15
N ILE A 84 -7.05 4.78 9.45
CA ILE A 84 -8.12 4.93 8.47
C ILE A 84 -7.84 6.18 7.66
N HIS A 85 -7.64 6.01 6.37
CA HIS A 85 -7.54 7.10 5.41
C HIS A 85 -8.88 7.29 4.73
N THR A 86 -9.41 8.50 4.82
CA THR A 86 -10.66 8.90 4.18
C THR A 86 -10.33 9.62 2.88
N ILE A 87 -10.74 9.03 1.76
CA ILE A 87 -10.64 9.60 0.42
C ILE A 87 -12.02 10.13 0.08
N GLN A 88 -12.15 11.44 -0.08
CA GLN A 88 -13.44 12.08 -0.33
C GLN A 88 -13.32 13.15 -1.39
N GLY A 89 -14.39 13.36 -2.14
CA GLY A 89 -14.38 14.36 -3.18
C GLY A 89 -15.67 14.39 -3.98
N ARG A 90 -15.60 15.14 -5.08
CA ARG A 90 -16.71 15.34 -6.00
C ARG A 90 -16.32 14.81 -7.38
N ILE A 91 -17.27 14.17 -8.06
CA ILE A 91 -17.08 13.67 -9.42
C ILE A 91 -17.27 14.83 -10.41
N ASP A 92 -16.17 15.28 -11.02
CA ASP A 92 -16.24 16.29 -12.09
C ASP A 92 -16.32 15.64 -13.49
N THR A 93 -15.47 14.64 -13.76
CA THR A 93 -15.43 13.91 -15.05
C THR A 93 -15.73 12.42 -14.89
N SER A 94 -15.03 11.74 -13.97
CA SER A 94 -15.29 10.34 -13.62
C SER A 94 -14.76 10.04 -12.22
N LEU A 95 -15.36 9.05 -11.55
CA LEU A 95 -14.87 8.59 -10.24
C LEU A 95 -13.42 8.05 -10.34
N TYR A 96 -13.09 7.38 -11.43
CA TYR A 96 -11.74 6.85 -11.64
C TYR A 96 -10.69 7.96 -11.68
N ALA A 97 -10.94 9.01 -12.48
CA ALA A 97 -10.04 10.16 -12.56
C ALA A 97 -9.93 10.91 -11.22
N ALA A 98 -11.04 11.02 -10.48
CA ALA A 98 -11.03 11.65 -9.17
C ALA A 98 -10.17 10.88 -8.16
N LEU A 99 -10.28 9.55 -8.12
CA LEU A 99 -9.51 8.72 -7.19
C LEU A 99 -8.00 8.69 -7.50
N LEU A 100 -7.61 8.82 -8.76
CA LEU A 100 -6.18 8.88 -9.15
C LEU A 100 -5.45 10.11 -8.61
N ASN A 101 -6.17 11.14 -8.15
CA ASN A 101 -5.55 12.30 -7.50
C ASN A 101 -5.09 11.98 -6.06
N ASP A 102 -5.67 10.97 -5.42
CA ASP A 102 -5.43 10.65 -4.00
C ASP A 102 -4.66 9.34 -3.80
N VAL A 103 -4.83 8.37 -4.70
CA VAL A 103 -4.26 7.02 -4.57
C VAL A 103 -3.76 6.47 -5.90
N ASP A 104 -2.85 5.50 -5.82
CA ASP A 104 -2.30 4.82 -6.99
C ASP A 104 -3.32 3.96 -7.75
N GLU A 105 -3.00 3.65 -9.00
CA GLU A 105 -3.86 2.90 -9.92
C GLU A 105 -4.28 1.52 -9.36
N SER A 106 -3.42 0.86 -8.58
CA SER A 106 -3.73 -0.45 -7.99
C SER A 106 -4.85 -0.33 -6.95
N VAL A 107 -4.87 0.76 -6.17
CA VAL A 107 -5.92 1.04 -5.20
C VAL A 107 -7.21 1.45 -5.91
N VAL A 108 -7.12 2.29 -6.95
CA VAL A 108 -8.27 2.67 -7.78
C VAL A 108 -8.94 1.45 -8.41
N TRP A 109 -8.14 0.50 -8.91
CA TRP A 109 -8.64 -0.76 -9.47
C TRP A 109 -9.39 -1.59 -8.43
N ARG A 110 -8.84 -1.73 -7.20
CA ARG A 110 -9.50 -2.47 -6.11
C ARG A 110 -10.84 -1.85 -5.71
N ILE A 111 -10.88 -0.52 -5.59
CA ILE A 111 -12.12 0.23 -5.31
C ILE A 111 -13.13 0.03 -6.44
N SER A 112 -12.69 0.18 -7.69
CA SER A 112 -13.53 0.02 -8.88
C SER A 112 -14.14 -1.37 -8.97
N THR A 113 -13.35 -2.41 -8.68
CA THR A 113 -13.82 -3.79 -8.62
C THR A 113 -14.89 -3.97 -7.55
N ARG A 114 -14.68 -3.43 -6.34
CA ARG A 114 -15.68 -3.49 -5.27
C ARG A 114 -16.99 -2.79 -5.66
N LEU A 115 -16.91 -1.62 -6.28
CA LEU A 115 -18.06 -0.87 -6.77
C LEU A 115 -18.84 -1.60 -7.88
N LYS A 116 -18.14 -2.30 -8.78
CA LYS A 116 -18.78 -3.18 -9.78
C LYS A 116 -19.57 -4.31 -9.11
N HIS A 117 -19.02 -4.94 -8.06
CA HIS A 117 -19.75 -5.95 -7.29
C HIS A 117 -20.97 -5.38 -6.55
N MET A 118 -20.91 -4.11 -6.12
CA MET A 118 -22.05 -3.37 -5.58
C MET A 118 -23.04 -2.89 -6.64
N LYS A 119 -22.84 -3.24 -7.92
CA LYS A 119 -23.66 -2.82 -9.07
C LYS A 119 -23.74 -1.29 -9.24
N VAL A 120 -22.70 -0.56 -8.84
CA VAL A 120 -22.62 0.89 -9.07
C VAL A 120 -22.36 1.15 -10.56
N PRO A 121 -23.14 2.02 -11.22
CA PRO A 121 -23.00 2.32 -12.65
C PRO A 121 -21.85 3.31 -12.87
N LEU A 122 -20.60 2.86 -12.72
CA LEU A 122 -19.39 3.69 -12.72
C LEU A 122 -19.25 4.65 -13.92
N LYS A 123 -19.77 4.28 -15.10
CA LYS A 123 -19.72 5.10 -16.33
C LYS A 123 -20.83 6.15 -16.43
N ALA A 124 -21.87 6.04 -15.60
CA ALA A 124 -23.07 6.87 -15.66
C ALA A 124 -23.33 7.57 -14.31
N LEU A 125 -22.30 7.67 -13.46
CA LEU A 125 -22.39 8.48 -12.25
C LEU A 125 -22.57 9.96 -12.64
N PRO A 126 -23.59 10.65 -12.11
CA PRO A 126 -23.79 12.07 -12.40
C PRO A 126 -22.58 12.90 -11.99
N LYS A 127 -22.29 13.94 -12.76
CA LYS A 127 -21.41 15.02 -12.34
C LYS A 127 -21.90 15.60 -11.02
N ASP A 128 -21.00 16.16 -10.21
CA ASP A 128 -21.30 16.72 -8.89
C ASP A 128 -21.76 15.69 -7.83
N SER A 129 -21.71 14.39 -8.14
CA SER A 129 -21.88 13.35 -7.13
C SER A 129 -20.73 13.40 -6.13
N ASN A 130 -21.02 13.19 -4.85
CA ASN A 130 -20.02 13.16 -3.79
C ASN A 130 -19.66 11.71 -3.46
N TYR A 131 -18.39 11.46 -3.16
CA TYR A 131 -17.93 10.17 -2.68
C TYR A 131 -17.13 10.32 -1.39
N GLU A 132 -17.20 9.28 -0.57
CA GLU A 132 -16.36 9.07 0.61
C GLU A 132 -15.98 7.59 0.66
N ILE A 133 -14.69 7.32 0.78
CA ILE A 133 -14.13 5.97 0.85
C ILE A 133 -13.20 5.93 2.05
N ARG A 134 -13.48 5.04 2.99
CA ARG A 134 -12.59 4.79 4.14
C ARG A 134 -11.82 3.53 3.87
N ILE A 135 -10.51 3.65 3.78
CA ILE A 135 -9.60 2.54 3.50
C ILE A 135 -8.50 2.51 4.55
N GLU A 136 -8.09 1.31 4.96
CA GLU A 136 -6.91 1.17 5.80
C GLU A 136 -5.68 1.65 5.04
N LYS A 137 -4.91 2.54 5.67
CA LYS A 137 -3.61 3.00 5.22
C LYS A 137 -2.58 2.52 6.21
N ILE A 138 -1.63 1.75 5.70
CA ILE A 138 -0.61 1.08 6.49
C ILE A 138 0.63 1.95 6.35
N VAL A 139 0.98 2.66 7.42
CA VAL A 139 2.10 3.62 7.43
C VAL A 139 3.28 3.08 8.23
N GLY A 140 4.49 3.42 7.79
CA GLY A 140 5.71 3.08 8.52
C GLY A 140 6.06 4.08 9.63
N LYS A 141 7.24 3.90 10.23
CA LYS A 141 7.75 4.76 11.32
C LYS A 141 7.87 6.22 10.88
N ASP A 142 8.18 6.46 9.60
CA ASP A 142 8.46 7.80 9.06
C ASP A 142 7.22 8.45 8.42
N GLY A 143 6.04 7.83 8.62
CA GLY A 143 4.78 8.28 8.04
C GLY A 143 4.62 7.95 6.55
N GLU A 144 5.58 7.23 5.96
CA GLU A 144 5.53 6.80 4.58
C GLU A 144 4.43 5.76 4.37
N THR A 145 3.75 5.85 3.24
CA THR A 145 2.67 4.91 2.91
C THR A 145 3.28 3.60 2.40
N ILE A 146 3.14 2.54 3.18
CA ILE A 146 3.67 1.21 2.81
C ILE A 146 2.73 0.54 1.81
N ARG A 147 1.43 0.54 2.14
CA ARG A 147 0.37 -0.05 1.31
C ARG A 147 -1.02 0.36 1.82
N TYR A 148 -2.03 0.04 1.03
CA TYR A 148 -3.43 0.14 1.44
C TYR A 148 -4.00 -1.24 1.84
N GLY A 149 -4.65 -1.30 2.99
CA GLY A 149 -5.29 -2.48 3.59
C GLY A 149 -6.73 -2.68 3.10
N ALA A 150 -7.63 -3.06 4.00
CA ALA A 150 -9.03 -3.31 3.69
C ALA A 150 -9.81 -2.01 3.43
N ILE A 151 -10.77 -2.08 2.50
CA ILE A 151 -11.78 -1.02 2.33
C ILE A 151 -12.80 -1.21 3.45
N LYS A 152 -12.91 -0.22 4.35
CA LYS A 152 -13.82 -0.23 5.49
C LYS A 152 -15.20 0.28 5.15
N SER A 153 -15.28 1.34 4.34
CA SER A 153 -16.56 1.82 3.84
C SER A 153 -16.43 2.50 2.48
N ILE A 154 -17.52 2.49 1.74
CA ILE A 154 -17.71 3.26 0.52
C ILE A 154 -19.09 3.89 0.59
N ARG A 155 -19.16 5.19 0.35
CA ARG A 155 -20.39 5.94 0.21
C ARG A 155 -20.31 6.81 -1.05
N ILE A 156 -21.25 6.62 -1.97
CA ILE A 156 -21.40 7.50 -3.14
C ILE A 156 -22.80 8.08 -3.10
N ASN A 157 -22.86 9.40 -2.94
CA ASN A 157 -24.11 10.15 -2.96
C ASN A 157 -24.26 10.82 -4.32
N THR A 158 -25.19 10.29 -5.12
CA THR A 158 -25.52 10.86 -6.44
C THR A 158 -26.69 11.84 -6.39
N LYS A 159 -27.22 12.16 -5.20
CA LYS A 159 -28.21 13.24 -5.02
C LYS A 159 -27.47 14.58 -5.03
N ASN A 160 -27.73 15.38 -6.04
CA ASN A 160 -27.23 16.75 -6.16
C ASN A 160 -28.36 17.69 -6.60
N LYS A 161 -28.03 18.95 -6.90
CA LYS A 161 -29.02 19.94 -7.37
C LYS A 161 -29.71 19.53 -8.69
N GLU A 162 -29.05 18.74 -9.52
CA GLU A 162 -29.56 18.26 -10.82
C GLU A 162 -30.38 16.96 -10.70
N THR A 163 -30.16 16.16 -9.64
CA THR A 163 -30.81 14.85 -9.40
C THR A 163 -31.47 14.71 -8.01
N PRO A 164 -32.20 15.72 -7.49
CA PRO A 164 -32.64 15.71 -6.08
C PRO A 164 -33.57 14.54 -5.71
N SER A 165 -34.40 14.07 -6.64
CA SER A 165 -35.35 12.96 -6.46
C SER A 165 -34.92 11.64 -7.11
N LYS A 166 -33.93 11.66 -8.03
CA LYS A 166 -33.45 10.49 -8.79
C LYS A 166 -32.09 9.97 -8.32
N GLY A 167 -31.38 10.73 -7.48
CA GLY A 167 -30.10 10.31 -6.94
C GLY A 167 -30.24 9.13 -5.99
N HIS A 168 -29.32 8.19 -6.11
CA HIS A 168 -29.14 7.03 -5.26
C HIS A 168 -27.94 7.22 -4.31
N ILE A 169 -28.02 6.62 -3.12
CA ILE A 169 -26.89 6.51 -2.21
C ILE A 169 -26.41 5.07 -2.27
N TYR A 170 -25.22 4.86 -2.83
CA TYR A 170 -24.55 3.56 -2.78
C TYR A 170 -23.73 3.50 -1.50
N GLU A 171 -23.97 2.50 -0.67
CA GLU A 171 -23.29 2.37 0.63
C GLU A 171 -22.81 0.94 0.88
N TYR A 172 -21.62 0.84 1.45
CA TYR A 172 -21.01 -0.39 1.94
C TYR A 172 -20.17 -0.07 3.16
N SER A 173 -20.26 -0.89 4.20
CA SER A 173 -19.46 -0.79 5.42
C SER A 173 -19.16 -2.19 5.97
N VAL A 174 -18.01 -2.34 6.66
CA VAL A 174 -17.57 -3.55 7.38
C VAL A 174 -17.19 -3.20 8.80
#